data_AF-A0AAD5DLQ6-F1
#
_entry.id   AF-A0AAD5DLQ6-F1
#
_cell.length_a   1.000
_cell.length_b   1.000
_cell.length_c   1.000
_cell.angle_alpha   90.00
_cell.angle_beta   90.00
_cell.angle_gamma   90.00
#
_symmetry.space_group_name_H-M   'P 1'
#
loop_
_entity.id
_entity.type
_entity.pdbx_description
1 polymer ?
#
loop_
_entity_poly.entity_id
_entity_poly.type
_entity_poly.pdbx_seq_one_letter_code
_entity_poly.pdbx_strand_id
1 'polypeptide(L)'
;MTDTEAMSISQAGKEQEEAGQEASSAQLSKAQLKRLKKKAAAAQGGEDAANGAAANGTAANGAAGGGGGTAPEPAGAEAEDSGDEEEGAEGERGEAAAEGAAKKKKKKKSKKKKSGGGGGGGAAPTQQTVPPTVPVKQLFTSGIFPEGEWQSYKEDQRWRETAAEKRELDRLQFDMINEVRQAAEVHRQVRSYVQTIAKPGILMTELCEKLEDSVRKLIDENGLNAGIAFPTGCSLNWVAAHWTPNSGDKTVLQYDDVMKLDFGTQINGRIVDSAFTVAFNPRYDPLLQAVKDATNTGVRESGIDVRLCDVGAAIQEVMESYEVELDGKTYQVKSIRNLNGHSIGPYRIHAGKSVPIVKGGEATKMEEGEFFAIETFGSTGKGYVREDLEVSHYMKNFDVGHVPLRLPRAKALLATIDRHFGTLAFCRRYLDRLGEEKYLMALKNLCDAGIVDPYPPLCDVKGCYTAQYEHTLYLHGTRKEVLSRGDDY
;
A
#
# COMPACT_ATOMS: atom_id res chain seq x y z
N MET A 1 -71.56 -2.08 -4.22
CA MET A 1 -70.78 -3.08 -3.45
C MET A 1 -70.12 -2.31 -2.33
N THR A 2 -70.41 -2.71 -1.09
CA THR A 2 -70.15 -1.98 0.15
C THR A 2 -68.71 -2.19 0.64
N ASP A 3 -68.23 -1.28 1.50
CA ASP A 3 -66.91 -1.22 2.16
C ASP A 3 -66.53 -2.45 3.02
N THR A 4 -67.22 -3.58 2.84
CA THR A 4 -66.99 -4.87 3.50
C THR A 4 -66.17 -5.85 2.65
N GLU A 5 -65.99 -5.60 1.35
CA GLU A 5 -65.15 -6.44 0.47
C GLU A 5 -63.68 -5.97 0.39
N ALA A 6 -63.37 -4.74 0.82
CA ALA A 6 -62.00 -4.23 0.83
C ALA A 6 -61.18 -4.70 2.06
N MET A 7 -61.85 -5.03 3.17
CA MET A 7 -61.19 -5.52 4.40
C MET A 7 -60.89 -7.02 4.40
N SER A 8 -61.60 -7.84 3.61
CA SER A 8 -61.32 -9.28 3.51
C SER A 8 -60.10 -9.60 2.64
N ILE A 9 -59.77 -8.73 1.68
CA ILE A 9 -58.61 -8.88 0.79
C ILE A 9 -57.30 -8.50 1.49
N SER A 10 -57.32 -7.59 2.48
CA SER A 10 -56.12 -7.21 3.23
C SER A 10 -55.74 -8.16 4.37
N GLN A 11 -56.67 -9.01 4.83
CA GLN A 11 -56.39 -10.04 5.84
C GLN A 11 -55.90 -11.35 5.19
N ALA A 12 -56.43 -11.74 4.03
CA ALA A 12 -55.95 -12.91 3.28
C ALA A 12 -54.52 -12.73 2.71
N GLY A 13 -54.11 -11.50 2.42
CA GLY A 13 -52.75 -11.19 1.96
C GLY A 13 -51.68 -11.27 3.06
N LYS A 14 -52.06 -11.05 4.34
CA LYS A 14 -51.12 -11.13 5.48
C LYS A 14 -50.90 -12.56 5.98
N GLU A 15 -51.92 -13.43 5.89
CA GLU A 15 -51.77 -14.85 6.26
C GLU A 15 -50.99 -15.68 5.21
N GLN A 16 -50.89 -15.24 3.95
CA GLN A 16 -50.04 -15.89 2.95
C GLN A 16 -48.56 -15.46 3.02
N GLU A 17 -48.26 -14.30 3.60
CA GLU A 17 -46.88 -13.81 3.76
C GLU A 17 -46.22 -14.40 5.03
N GLU A 18 -46.97 -14.61 6.11
CA GLU A 18 -46.49 -15.31 7.32
C GLU A 18 -46.34 -16.83 7.11
N ALA A 19 -47.20 -17.48 6.30
CA ALA A 19 -47.02 -18.89 5.95
C ALA A 19 -45.82 -19.16 5.01
N GLY A 20 -45.33 -18.12 4.30
CA GLY A 20 -44.14 -18.19 3.46
C GLY A 20 -42.81 -18.09 4.22
N GLN A 21 -42.83 -17.62 5.48
CA GLN A 21 -41.64 -17.43 6.31
C GLN A 21 -41.38 -18.56 7.31
N GLU A 22 -42.28 -19.53 7.49
CA GLU A 22 -42.05 -20.73 8.32
C GLU A 22 -41.64 -22.00 7.53
N ALA A 23 -41.51 -21.93 6.20
CA ALA A 23 -41.10 -23.06 5.37
C ALA A 23 -39.71 -22.90 4.73
N SER A 24 -38.67 -22.67 5.53
CA SER A 24 -37.27 -22.81 5.09
C SER A 24 -36.35 -23.32 6.21
N SER A 25 -36.63 -24.52 6.71
CA SER A 25 -35.67 -25.28 7.52
C SER A 25 -35.54 -26.74 7.08
N ALA A 26 -35.68 -27.02 5.78
CA ALA A 26 -35.37 -28.32 5.21
C ALA A 26 -34.01 -28.24 4.49
N GLN A 27 -32.97 -28.83 5.09
CA GLN A 27 -31.66 -28.97 4.47
C GLN A 27 -31.79 -29.71 3.13
N LEU A 28 -31.49 -29.03 2.03
CA LEU A 28 -31.45 -29.64 0.70
C LEU A 28 -30.34 -30.69 0.65
N SER A 29 -30.66 -31.87 0.12
CA SER A 29 -29.66 -32.92 -0.09
C SER A 29 -28.58 -32.47 -1.09
N LYS A 30 -27.36 -33.02 -0.97
CA LYS A 30 -26.25 -32.75 -1.90
C LYS A 30 -26.64 -32.97 -3.37
N ALA A 31 -27.58 -33.89 -3.65
CA ALA A 31 -28.09 -34.14 -5.00
C ALA A 31 -28.96 -32.99 -5.53
N GLN A 32 -29.77 -32.35 -4.68
CA GLN A 32 -30.61 -31.21 -5.07
C GLN A 32 -29.78 -29.95 -5.33
N LEU A 33 -28.75 -29.70 -4.51
CA LEU A 33 -27.76 -28.62 -4.72
C LEU A 33 -27.00 -28.79 -6.04
N LYS A 34 -26.61 -30.01 -6.40
CA LYS A 34 -25.91 -30.31 -7.67
C LYS A 34 -26.82 -30.06 -8.89
N ARG A 35 -28.12 -30.34 -8.76
CA ARG A 35 -29.11 -30.13 -9.84
C ARG A 35 -29.43 -28.65 -10.05
N LEU A 36 -29.48 -27.86 -8.99
CA LEU A 36 -29.62 -26.41 -9.05
C LEU A 36 -28.39 -25.72 -9.67
N LYS A 37 -27.17 -26.12 -9.27
CA LYS A 37 -25.93 -25.62 -9.89
C LYS A 37 -25.83 -25.94 -11.39
N LYS A 38 -26.30 -27.12 -11.81
CA LYS A 38 -26.34 -27.51 -13.25
C LYS A 38 -27.40 -26.72 -14.05
N LYS A 39 -28.51 -26.31 -13.43
CA LYS A 39 -29.51 -25.43 -14.05
C LYS A 39 -29.03 -23.99 -14.18
N ALA A 40 -28.32 -23.46 -13.17
CA ALA A 40 -27.75 -22.12 -13.22
C ALA A 40 -26.65 -21.99 -14.28
N ALA A 41 -25.78 -22.99 -14.41
CA ALA A 41 -24.74 -23.01 -15.44
C ALA A 41 -25.29 -23.12 -16.88
N ALA A 42 -26.49 -23.67 -17.06
CA ALA A 42 -27.16 -23.73 -18.36
C ALA A 42 -27.89 -22.42 -18.73
N ALA A 43 -28.19 -21.56 -17.74
CA ALA A 43 -28.84 -20.27 -17.96
C ALA A 43 -27.83 -19.15 -18.31
N GLN A 44 -26.57 -19.26 -17.87
CA GLN A 44 -25.51 -18.29 -18.15
C GLN A 44 -24.79 -18.49 -19.51
N GLY A 45 -25.15 -19.53 -20.27
CA GLY A 45 -24.54 -19.80 -21.59
C GLY A 45 -25.33 -19.28 -22.79
N GLY A 46 -26.34 -18.42 -22.59
CA GLY A 46 -27.32 -18.05 -23.61
C GLY A 46 -27.44 -16.56 -23.95
N GLU A 47 -26.64 -15.66 -23.36
CA GLU A 47 -26.85 -14.21 -23.48
C GLU A 47 -25.66 -13.42 -24.09
N ASP A 48 -24.81 -14.06 -24.88
CA ASP A 48 -23.79 -13.36 -25.69
C ASP A 48 -23.97 -13.69 -27.18
N ALA A 49 -25.11 -13.30 -27.74
CA ALA A 49 -25.33 -13.33 -29.20
C ALA A 49 -26.45 -12.38 -29.66
N ALA A 50 -26.43 -11.10 -29.24
CA ALA A 50 -27.14 -10.02 -29.96
C ALA A 50 -26.80 -8.63 -29.39
N ASN A 51 -25.79 -7.96 -29.95
CA ASN A 51 -25.91 -6.56 -30.36
C ASN A 51 -24.64 -6.08 -31.07
N GLY A 52 -24.66 -6.24 -32.39
CA GLY A 52 -23.78 -5.53 -33.31
C GLY A 52 -24.57 -4.47 -34.07
N ALA A 53 -23.88 -3.37 -34.35
CA ALA A 53 -24.18 -2.30 -35.31
C ALA A 53 -25.16 -1.19 -34.88
N ALA A 54 -24.62 0.01 -34.61
CA ALA A 54 -24.50 1.07 -35.62
C ALA A 54 -24.06 2.41 -34.97
N ALA A 55 -22.96 3.01 -35.46
CA ALA A 55 -22.94 4.38 -35.99
C ALA A 55 -21.49 4.83 -36.31
N ASN A 56 -21.31 5.16 -37.58
CA ASN A 56 -20.14 5.75 -38.24
C ASN A 56 -19.94 7.23 -37.84
N GLY A 57 -18.70 7.73 -37.97
CA GLY A 57 -18.43 9.17 -37.91
C GLY A 57 -16.95 9.55 -38.08
N THR A 58 -16.44 9.44 -39.30
CA THR A 58 -15.11 9.85 -39.78
C THR A 58 -14.87 11.37 -39.67
N ALA A 59 -13.65 11.76 -39.27
CA ALA A 59 -12.98 12.96 -39.80
C ALA A 59 -11.46 12.82 -39.66
N ALA A 60 -10.79 12.68 -40.80
CA ALA A 60 -9.34 12.73 -40.94
C ALA A 60 -8.88 14.18 -41.08
N ASN A 61 -7.68 14.48 -40.58
CA ASN A 61 -6.83 15.52 -41.14
C ASN A 61 -5.36 15.12 -40.95
N GLY A 62 -4.61 15.12 -42.06
CA GLY A 62 -3.16 14.90 -42.07
C GLY A 62 -2.48 15.93 -42.96
N ALA A 63 -1.23 16.28 -42.59
CA ALA A 63 -0.14 16.86 -43.40
C ALA A 63 0.89 17.45 -42.39
N ALA A 64 2.22 17.39 -42.53
CA ALA A 64 3.11 16.89 -43.58
C ALA A 64 4.56 16.81 -43.05
N GLY A 65 5.42 16.10 -43.79
CA GLY A 65 6.88 16.10 -43.68
C GLY A 65 7.42 14.69 -43.87
N GLY A 66 8.31 14.33 -44.79
CA GLY A 66 9.17 15.05 -45.73
C GLY A 66 10.31 14.06 -46.02
N GLY A 67 10.64 13.78 -47.29
CA GLY A 67 11.60 12.73 -47.64
C GLY A 67 12.39 13.01 -48.91
N GLY A 68 13.63 12.49 -48.93
CA GLY A 68 14.59 12.44 -50.05
C GLY A 68 15.81 13.33 -49.79
N GLY A 69 17.07 12.89 -49.72
CA GLY A 69 17.72 11.62 -50.07
C GLY A 69 18.61 11.79 -51.30
N THR A 70 19.95 11.91 -51.13
CA THR A 70 20.96 11.68 -52.18
C THR A 70 22.35 11.43 -51.55
N ALA A 71 23.01 10.32 -51.94
CA ALA A 71 24.46 10.05 -51.82
C ALA A 71 25.17 10.50 -53.13
N PRO A 72 26.52 10.54 -53.26
CA PRO A 72 27.41 9.35 -53.21
C PRO A 72 28.86 9.53 -52.64
N GLU A 73 29.55 8.38 -52.55
CA GLU A 73 30.97 7.99 -52.25
C GLU A 73 32.09 8.67 -53.10
N PRO A 74 33.45 8.43 -52.95
CA PRO A 74 34.15 7.17 -52.53
C PRO A 74 35.54 7.19 -51.80
N ALA A 75 36.02 5.97 -51.44
CA ALA A 75 37.39 5.40 -51.32
C ALA A 75 38.43 5.98 -50.32
N GLY A 76 39.36 5.24 -49.66
CA GLY A 76 39.77 3.81 -49.65
C GLY A 76 41.04 3.58 -48.77
N ALA A 77 41.40 2.29 -48.56
CA ALA A 77 42.72 1.70 -48.12
C ALA A 77 43.25 1.97 -46.68
N GLU A 78 44.05 1.15 -45.98
CA GLU A 78 44.49 -0.27 -45.95
C GLU A 78 45.36 -0.48 -44.66
N ALA A 79 45.68 -1.76 -44.34
CA ALA A 79 46.78 -2.30 -43.48
C ALA A 79 46.66 -2.22 -41.94
N GLU A 80 46.50 -3.34 -41.21
CA GLU A 80 47.47 -4.40 -40.79
C GLU A 80 48.33 -4.04 -39.56
N ASP A 81 48.22 -4.82 -38.46
CA ASP A 81 49.30 -5.68 -37.92
C ASP A 81 48.81 -6.45 -36.67
N SER A 82 49.59 -7.44 -36.28
CA SER A 82 49.31 -8.78 -35.78
C SER A 82 49.92 -9.08 -34.40
N GLY A 83 49.75 -10.32 -33.91
CA GLY A 83 50.49 -10.93 -32.79
C GLY A 83 49.57 -11.52 -31.71
N ASP A 84 49.01 -12.73 -31.88
CA ASP A 84 49.60 -14.08 -31.63
C ASP A 84 50.11 -14.30 -30.20
N GLU A 85 49.99 -15.45 -29.52
CA GLU A 85 49.33 -16.75 -29.75
C GLU A 85 49.38 -17.54 -28.41
N GLU A 86 48.37 -18.41 -28.20
CA GLU A 86 48.42 -19.82 -27.74
C GLU A 86 49.00 -20.28 -26.37
N GLU A 87 48.21 -21.00 -25.55
CA GLU A 87 47.94 -22.47 -25.46
C GLU A 87 48.79 -23.11 -24.34
N GLY A 88 48.44 -24.19 -23.64
CA GLY A 88 47.35 -25.18 -23.70
C GLY A 88 47.29 -25.88 -22.32
N ALA A 89 46.14 -26.40 -21.89
CA ALA A 89 45.68 -27.79 -22.06
C ALA A 89 46.20 -28.80 -21.01
N GLU A 90 45.24 -29.23 -20.17
CA GLU A 90 44.95 -30.51 -19.48
C GLU A 90 46.01 -31.61 -19.25
N GLY A 91 45.89 -32.30 -18.11
CA GLY A 91 46.47 -33.65 -17.91
C GLY A 91 46.43 -34.20 -16.48
N GLU A 92 45.72 -35.31 -16.28
CA GLU A 92 45.42 -36.03 -15.04
C GLU A 92 46.57 -36.84 -14.37
N ARG A 93 46.39 -37.07 -13.05
CA ARG A 93 46.68 -38.26 -12.20
C ARG A 93 48.08 -38.91 -12.11
N GLY A 94 48.50 -39.22 -10.88
CA GLY A 94 49.43 -40.31 -10.57
C GLY A 94 50.03 -40.26 -9.15
N GLU A 95 49.96 -41.37 -8.41
CA GLU A 95 50.29 -41.54 -6.99
C GLU A 95 51.80 -41.68 -6.64
N ALA A 96 52.08 -41.51 -5.34
CA ALA A 96 52.91 -42.38 -4.46
C ALA A 96 54.25 -41.86 -3.88
N ALA A 97 54.23 -41.72 -2.54
CA ALA A 97 55.12 -42.30 -1.51
C ALA A 97 56.50 -41.69 -1.11
N ALA A 98 56.57 -41.42 0.23
CA ALA A 98 57.69 -41.56 1.19
C ALA A 98 58.94 -40.64 1.05
N GLU A 99 59.65 -40.16 2.09
CA GLU A 99 59.78 -40.46 3.53
C GLU A 99 60.57 -39.32 4.22
N GLY A 100 60.45 -39.10 5.55
CA GLY A 100 61.54 -38.51 6.34
C GLY A 100 61.26 -37.51 7.49
N ALA A 101 61.37 -38.01 8.72
CA ALA A 101 61.87 -37.36 9.95
C ALA A 101 60.93 -36.60 10.94
N ALA A 102 61.07 -37.01 12.21
CA ALA A 102 60.21 -36.80 13.38
C ALA A 102 60.47 -35.54 14.24
N LYS A 103 59.45 -35.07 15.01
CA LYS A 103 59.45 -35.07 16.51
C LYS A 103 58.18 -34.45 17.18
N LYS A 104 57.44 -35.32 17.90
CA LYS A 104 56.68 -35.22 19.19
C LYS A 104 55.93 -33.91 19.60
N LYS A 105 54.60 -34.02 19.84
CA LYS A 105 53.99 -34.12 21.21
C LYS A 105 52.43 -34.24 21.23
N LYS A 106 51.96 -35.14 22.11
CA LYS A 106 50.66 -35.27 22.84
C LYS A 106 49.32 -35.50 22.10
N LYS A 107 48.89 -36.77 22.16
CA LYS A 107 47.52 -37.30 21.99
C LYS A 107 46.55 -36.83 23.09
N LYS A 108 45.32 -36.46 22.71
CA LYS A 108 44.09 -36.94 23.38
C LYS A 108 42.93 -37.00 22.36
N LYS A 109 42.42 -38.23 22.16
CA LYS A 109 41.30 -38.58 21.27
C LYS A 109 39.99 -37.93 21.76
N SER A 110 39.28 -37.23 20.87
CA SER A 110 37.87 -36.92 21.05
C SER A 110 37.05 -38.20 20.82
N LYS A 111 36.31 -38.60 21.84
CA LYS A 111 35.28 -39.65 21.74
C LYS A 111 33.97 -38.95 21.41
N LYS A 112 33.43 -39.27 20.24
CA LYS A 112 32.08 -38.95 19.78
C LYS A 112 31.07 -39.31 20.88
N LYS A 113 30.37 -38.31 21.44
CA LYS A 113 29.23 -38.49 22.34
C LYS A 113 28.03 -37.81 21.67
N LYS A 114 26.97 -38.60 21.43
CA LYS A 114 25.66 -38.15 20.96
C LYS A 114 25.25 -36.89 21.72
N SER A 115 25.08 -35.77 21.02
CA SER A 115 24.28 -34.65 21.52
C SER A 115 22.82 -35.05 21.39
N GLY A 116 22.22 -35.46 22.51
CA GLY A 116 20.78 -35.54 22.64
C GLY A 116 20.17 -34.16 22.42
N GLY A 117 18.98 -34.15 21.83
CA GLY A 117 18.15 -32.96 21.73
C GLY A 117 17.95 -32.33 23.10
N GLY A 118 18.38 -31.09 23.24
CA GLY A 118 17.96 -30.19 24.29
C GLY A 118 17.24 -29.04 23.60
N GLY A 119 15.91 -29.06 23.64
CA GLY A 119 15.10 -27.89 23.33
C GLY A 119 15.48 -26.79 24.32
N GLY A 120 16.21 -25.79 23.85
CA GLY A 120 16.50 -24.59 24.61
C GLY A 120 15.24 -23.75 24.69
N GLY A 121 14.45 -23.95 25.74
CA GLY A 121 13.40 -23.02 26.15
C GLY A 121 14.04 -21.72 26.66
N GLY A 122 14.45 -20.86 25.74
CA GLY A 122 14.59 -19.45 26.04
C GLY A 122 13.18 -18.86 26.16
N ALA A 123 12.90 -18.15 27.25
CA ALA A 123 11.62 -17.44 27.38
C ALA A 123 11.43 -16.51 26.18
N ALA A 124 10.24 -16.52 25.58
CA ALA A 124 9.91 -15.60 24.50
C ALA A 124 10.14 -14.15 24.97
N PRO A 125 10.71 -13.27 24.12
CA PRO A 125 10.93 -11.89 24.48
C PRO A 125 9.59 -11.24 24.84
N THR A 126 9.50 -10.64 26.03
CA THR A 126 8.27 -9.99 26.51
C THR A 126 8.25 -8.49 26.23
N GLN A 127 9.36 -7.93 25.72
CA GLN A 127 9.52 -6.50 25.45
C GLN A 127 10.32 -6.28 24.16
N GLN A 128 10.07 -5.12 23.53
CA GLN A 128 10.83 -4.66 22.38
C GLN A 128 12.20 -4.10 22.79
N THR A 129 13.19 -4.17 21.91
CA THR A 129 14.52 -3.56 22.11
C THR A 129 14.55 -2.09 21.69
N VAL A 130 15.64 -1.37 22.02
CA VAL A 130 15.92 -0.01 21.52
C VAL A 130 17.30 -0.01 20.85
N PRO A 131 17.43 0.14 19.52
CA PRO A 131 16.35 0.26 18.52
C PRO A 131 15.49 -1.03 18.43
N PRO A 132 14.27 -0.95 17.87
CA PRO A 132 13.37 -2.10 17.80
C PRO A 132 13.90 -3.15 16.82
N THR A 133 13.96 -4.40 17.28
CA THR A 133 14.50 -5.54 16.50
C THR A 133 13.73 -6.84 16.67
N VAL A 134 12.87 -6.97 17.68
CA VAL A 134 12.06 -8.17 17.93
C VAL A 134 10.84 -8.14 17.00
N PRO A 135 10.60 -9.19 16.19
CA PRO A 135 9.38 -9.31 15.41
C PRO A 135 8.12 -9.22 16.29
N VAL A 136 7.12 -8.45 15.86
CA VAL A 136 5.89 -8.22 16.63
C VAL A 136 5.19 -9.53 16.98
N LYS A 137 5.12 -10.49 16.06
CA LYS A 137 4.55 -11.82 16.32
C LYS A 137 5.23 -12.62 17.44
N GLN A 138 6.48 -12.30 17.78
CA GLN A 138 7.19 -12.94 18.90
C GLN A 138 6.83 -12.29 20.26
N LEU A 139 6.42 -11.02 20.26
CA LEU A 139 5.94 -10.31 21.45
C LEU A 139 4.53 -10.78 21.83
N PHE A 140 3.70 -11.13 20.85
CA PHE A 140 2.32 -11.60 21.03
C PHE A 140 2.20 -13.11 20.80
N THR A 141 2.71 -13.91 21.75
CA THR A 141 2.75 -15.39 21.64
C THR A 141 1.38 -16.07 21.55
N SER A 142 0.29 -15.39 21.92
CA SER A 142 -1.08 -15.86 21.71
C SER A 142 -1.49 -15.88 20.23
N GLY A 143 -0.74 -15.17 19.37
CA GLY A 143 -1.13 -14.88 18.00
C GLY A 143 -2.28 -13.89 17.89
N ILE A 144 -2.68 -13.23 18.98
CA ILE A 144 -3.72 -12.20 19.00
C ILE A 144 -3.04 -10.84 19.18
N PHE A 145 -3.25 -9.95 18.22
CA PHE A 145 -2.61 -8.64 18.17
C PHE A 145 -3.51 -7.53 18.73
N PRO A 146 -2.93 -6.41 19.21
CA PRO A 146 -3.69 -5.31 19.77
C PRO A 146 -4.71 -4.75 18.78
N GLU A 147 -5.94 -4.56 19.25
CA GLU A 147 -6.97 -3.86 18.49
C GLU A 147 -6.62 -2.38 18.33
N GLY A 148 -7.14 -1.75 17.28
CA GLY A 148 -7.14 -0.31 17.12
C GLY A 148 -8.17 0.38 18.01
N GLU A 149 -8.42 1.65 17.73
CA GLU A 149 -9.48 2.40 18.44
C GLU A 149 -10.85 2.07 17.87
N TRP A 150 -11.78 1.64 18.72
CA TRP A 150 -13.16 1.41 18.34
C TRP A 150 -13.99 2.68 18.45
N GLN A 151 -14.72 3.01 17.38
CA GLN A 151 -15.70 4.08 17.37
C GLN A 151 -17.07 3.55 16.92
N SER A 152 -18.12 3.94 17.62
CA SER A 152 -19.49 3.69 17.17
C SER A 152 -19.75 4.42 15.84
N TYR A 153 -20.61 3.84 15.01
CA TYR A 153 -21.21 4.57 13.90
C TYR A 153 -22.16 5.68 14.40
N LYS A 154 -22.76 6.42 13.47
CA LYS A 154 -23.77 7.46 13.80
C LYS A 154 -24.89 6.87 14.66
N GLU A 155 -25.53 7.72 15.47
CA GLU A 155 -26.42 7.28 16.56
C GLU A 155 -27.58 6.39 16.09
N ASP A 156 -28.06 6.63 14.87
CA ASP A 156 -29.10 5.86 14.19
C ASP A 156 -28.67 4.43 13.83
N GLN A 157 -27.37 4.12 13.90
CA GLN A 157 -26.79 2.81 13.61
C GLN A 157 -26.33 2.03 14.86
N ARG A 158 -26.56 2.53 16.09
CA ARG A 158 -26.15 1.84 17.34
C ARG A 158 -26.74 0.44 17.51
N TRP A 159 -27.83 0.13 16.82
CA TRP A 159 -28.43 -1.21 16.80
C TRP A 159 -27.44 -2.30 16.31
N ARG A 160 -26.48 -1.93 15.46
CA ARG A 160 -25.45 -2.83 14.92
C ARG A 160 -24.58 -3.47 16.01
N GLU A 161 -24.34 -2.76 17.11
CA GLU A 161 -23.44 -3.22 18.18
C GLU A 161 -23.99 -4.46 18.93
N THR A 162 -25.31 -4.56 19.04
CA THR A 162 -25.97 -5.65 19.78
C THR A 162 -26.57 -6.70 18.86
N ALA A 163 -26.78 -6.37 17.57
CA ALA A 163 -27.31 -7.27 16.56
C ALA A 163 -26.48 -8.58 16.48
N ALA A 164 -27.17 -9.71 16.66
CA ALA A 164 -26.53 -11.03 16.70
C ALA A 164 -25.84 -11.37 15.37
N GLU A 165 -26.49 -11.05 14.24
CA GLU A 165 -25.94 -11.26 12.89
C GLU A 165 -24.64 -10.47 12.69
N LYS A 166 -24.61 -9.18 13.04
CA LYS A 166 -23.43 -8.32 12.84
C LYS A 166 -22.25 -8.76 13.69
N ARG A 167 -22.48 -9.14 14.94
CA ARG A 167 -21.42 -9.71 15.79
C ARG A 167 -20.87 -11.03 15.26
N GLU A 168 -21.69 -11.85 14.61
CA GLU A 168 -21.21 -13.09 14.00
C GLU A 168 -20.42 -12.84 12.71
N LEU A 169 -20.85 -11.88 11.88
CA LEU A 169 -20.07 -11.47 10.70
C LEU A 169 -18.67 -10.96 11.10
N ASP A 170 -18.57 -10.14 12.16
CA ASP A 170 -17.28 -9.66 12.65
C ASP A 170 -16.39 -10.80 13.15
N ARG A 171 -16.96 -11.82 13.83
CA ARG A 171 -16.21 -13.01 14.25
C ARG A 171 -15.66 -13.80 13.08
N LEU A 172 -16.41 -13.91 11.98
CA LEU A 172 -15.95 -14.59 10.77
C LEU A 172 -14.76 -13.89 10.10
N GLN A 173 -14.60 -12.58 10.33
CA GLN A 173 -13.48 -11.78 9.79
C GLN A 173 -12.27 -11.73 10.73
N PHE A 174 -12.33 -12.39 11.89
CA PHE A 174 -11.30 -12.29 12.93
C PHE A 174 -9.88 -12.54 12.41
N ASP A 175 -9.65 -13.62 11.65
CA ASP A 175 -8.32 -13.98 11.18
C ASP A 175 -7.72 -12.88 10.28
N MET A 176 -8.51 -12.37 9.32
CA MET A 176 -8.11 -11.28 8.44
C MET A 176 -7.78 -10.01 9.24
N ILE A 177 -8.66 -9.63 10.17
CA ILE A 177 -8.46 -8.40 10.96
C ILE A 177 -7.26 -8.53 11.88
N ASN A 178 -7.03 -9.70 12.44
CA ASN A 178 -5.90 -9.97 13.30
C ASN A 178 -4.55 -9.85 12.53
N GLU A 179 -4.50 -10.25 11.25
CA GLU A 179 -3.35 -9.98 10.38
C GLU A 179 -3.11 -8.47 10.21
N VAL A 180 -4.17 -7.67 9.99
CA VAL A 180 -4.05 -6.22 9.83
C VAL A 180 -3.62 -5.55 11.14
N ARG A 181 -4.10 -6.03 12.28
CA ARG A 181 -3.68 -5.57 13.61
C ARG A 181 -2.20 -5.82 13.88
N GLN A 182 -1.65 -6.94 13.42
CA GLN A 182 -0.20 -7.17 13.47
C GLN A 182 0.55 -6.14 12.62
N ALA A 183 0.11 -5.90 11.38
CA ALA A 183 0.72 -4.89 10.52
C ALA A 183 0.65 -3.48 11.14
N ALA A 184 -0.48 -3.13 11.76
CA ALA A 184 -0.69 -1.85 12.44
C ALA A 184 0.21 -1.71 13.68
N GLU A 185 0.42 -2.79 14.43
CA GLU A 185 1.32 -2.79 15.57
C GLU A 185 2.79 -2.60 15.15
N VAL A 186 3.20 -3.20 14.03
CA VAL A 186 4.52 -2.91 13.44
C VAL A 186 4.61 -1.43 13.10
N HIS A 187 3.59 -0.87 12.43
CA HIS A 187 3.57 0.54 12.06
C HIS A 187 3.69 1.46 13.29
N ARG A 188 2.94 1.19 14.38
CA ARG A 188 3.02 1.91 15.66
C ARG A 188 4.43 1.88 16.28
N GLN A 189 5.05 0.71 16.37
CA GLN A 189 6.38 0.58 16.97
C GLN A 189 7.46 1.25 16.10
N VAL A 190 7.37 1.10 14.78
CA VAL A 190 8.33 1.73 13.85
C VAL A 190 8.19 3.25 13.88
N ARG A 191 6.99 3.81 13.78
CA ARG A 191 6.82 5.27 13.80
C ARG A 191 7.20 5.90 15.13
N SER A 192 6.96 5.20 16.24
CA SER A 192 7.44 5.61 17.56
C SER A 192 8.97 5.72 17.59
N TYR A 193 9.67 4.69 17.07
CA TYR A 193 11.12 4.72 16.94
C TYR A 193 11.60 5.84 16.00
N VAL A 194 10.99 5.99 14.83
CA VAL A 194 11.44 6.96 13.81
C VAL A 194 11.33 8.39 14.31
N GLN A 195 10.28 8.73 15.09
CA GLN A 195 10.16 10.05 15.73
C GLN A 195 11.34 10.38 16.67
N THR A 196 12.04 9.38 17.20
CA THR A 196 13.24 9.59 18.03
C THR A 196 14.50 9.92 17.22
N ILE A 197 14.58 9.46 15.96
CA ILE A 197 15.76 9.62 15.10
C ILE A 197 15.60 10.66 13.99
N ALA A 198 14.36 11.00 13.61
CA ALA A 198 14.08 12.09 12.69
C ALA A 198 14.47 13.42 13.37
N LYS A 199 15.67 13.90 13.07
CA LYS A 199 16.26 15.13 13.60
C LYS A 199 16.94 15.91 12.47
N PRO A 200 16.96 17.26 12.53
CA PRO A 200 17.71 18.05 11.56
C PRO A 200 19.16 17.59 11.48
N GLY A 201 19.70 17.50 10.26
CA GLY A 201 21.04 17.01 9.97
C GLY A 201 21.11 15.56 9.50
N ILE A 202 20.05 14.75 9.64
CA ILE A 202 20.00 13.40 9.08
C ILE A 202 19.83 13.43 7.56
N LEU A 203 20.52 12.55 6.85
CA LEU A 203 20.28 12.33 5.42
C LEU A 203 18.93 11.64 5.21
N MET A 204 18.16 12.10 4.22
CA MET A 204 16.84 11.51 3.93
C MET A 204 16.94 10.02 3.58
N THR A 205 18.00 9.63 2.86
CA THR A 205 18.30 8.22 2.55
C THR A 205 18.55 7.41 3.82
N GLU A 206 19.35 7.93 4.76
CA GLU A 206 19.64 7.27 6.03
C GLU A 206 18.37 7.10 6.87
N LEU A 207 17.50 8.11 6.94
CA LEU A 207 16.24 8.04 7.65
C LEU A 207 15.33 6.94 7.08
N CYS A 208 15.17 6.92 5.75
CA CYS A 208 14.35 5.91 5.07
C CYS A 208 14.90 4.49 5.29
N GLU A 209 16.20 4.28 5.14
CA GLU A 209 16.82 2.97 5.33
C GLU A 209 16.65 2.46 6.77
N LYS A 210 16.85 3.31 7.79
CA LYS A 210 16.63 2.94 9.19
C LYS A 210 15.17 2.57 9.47
N LEU A 211 14.22 3.36 8.96
CA LEU A 211 12.79 3.08 9.10
C LEU A 211 12.45 1.72 8.45
N GLU A 212 12.85 1.54 7.20
CA GLU A 212 12.53 0.35 6.42
C GLU A 212 13.17 -0.91 7.01
N ASP A 213 14.40 -0.82 7.52
CA ASP A 213 15.03 -1.93 8.23
C ASP A 213 14.31 -2.30 9.52
N SER A 214 13.76 -1.32 10.25
CA SER A 214 12.90 -1.58 11.40
C SER A 214 11.60 -2.25 10.97
N VAL A 215 10.95 -1.81 9.88
CA VAL A 215 9.77 -2.50 9.34
C VAL A 215 10.09 -3.95 9.01
N ARG A 216 11.13 -4.21 8.20
CA ARG A 216 11.50 -5.57 7.77
C ARG A 216 11.75 -6.51 8.94
N LYS A 217 12.40 -6.02 10.00
CA LYS A 217 12.64 -6.79 11.23
C LYS A 217 11.35 -7.04 12.00
N LEU A 218 10.54 -6.00 12.23
CA LEU A 218 9.37 -6.09 13.11
C LEU A 218 8.21 -6.86 12.47
N ILE A 219 8.05 -6.75 11.15
CA ILE A 219 7.05 -7.49 10.37
C ILE A 219 7.47 -8.96 10.14
N ASP A 220 8.75 -9.27 10.29
CA ASP A 220 9.39 -10.51 9.84
C ASP A 220 9.20 -10.72 8.33
N GLU A 221 9.84 -9.85 7.52
CA GLU A 221 9.71 -9.80 6.06
C GLU A 221 9.84 -11.19 5.43
N ASN A 222 8.83 -11.57 4.62
CA ASN A 222 8.72 -12.89 4.01
C ASN A 222 8.05 -12.83 2.63
N GLY A 223 8.82 -12.40 1.63
CA GLY A 223 8.32 -12.24 0.25
C GLY A 223 7.07 -11.36 0.21
N LEU A 224 6.03 -11.82 -0.50
CA LEU A 224 4.75 -11.12 -0.54
C LEU A 224 3.87 -11.35 0.69
N ASN A 225 4.17 -12.33 1.56
CA ASN A 225 3.30 -12.66 2.69
C ASN A 225 3.42 -11.66 3.85
N ALA A 226 4.55 -10.97 3.99
CA ALA A 226 4.75 -9.98 5.04
C ALA A 226 5.87 -9.02 4.62
N GLY A 227 5.65 -7.70 4.75
CA GLY A 227 6.66 -6.74 4.33
C GLY A 227 6.19 -5.29 4.34
N ILE A 228 6.94 -4.47 3.61
CA ILE A 228 6.59 -3.08 3.31
C ILE A 228 5.50 -3.08 2.23
N ALA A 229 4.43 -2.30 2.42
CA ALA A 229 3.33 -2.22 1.45
C ALA A 229 3.61 -1.24 0.31
N PHE A 230 4.31 -0.14 0.62
CA PHE A 230 4.72 0.89 -0.33
C PHE A 230 5.93 1.66 0.23
N PRO A 231 6.72 2.34 -0.61
CA PRO A 231 7.95 2.99 -0.19
C PRO A 231 7.73 4.10 0.84
N THR A 232 8.74 4.33 1.68
CA THR A 232 8.73 5.41 2.68
C THR A 232 8.69 6.78 2.02
N GLY A 233 7.52 7.41 1.99
CA GLY A 233 7.35 8.82 1.72
C GLY A 233 7.97 9.66 2.82
N CYS A 234 8.80 10.63 2.44
CA CYS A 234 9.44 11.59 3.35
C CYS A 234 9.41 13.01 2.75
N SER A 235 8.31 13.34 2.07
CA SER A 235 8.11 14.56 1.29
C SER A 235 8.31 15.82 2.13
N LEU A 236 9.06 16.79 1.61
CA LEU A 236 9.44 18.02 2.32
C LEU A 236 8.69 19.25 1.80
N ASN A 237 8.21 20.10 2.72
CA ASN A 237 7.71 21.45 2.46
C ASN A 237 6.54 21.49 1.46
N TRP A 238 6.74 22.04 0.25
CA TRP A 238 5.70 22.15 -0.78
C TRP A 238 5.40 20.82 -1.48
N VAL A 239 6.24 19.80 -1.29
CA VAL A 239 6.00 18.44 -1.77
C VAL A 239 5.07 17.74 -0.78
N ALA A 240 3.84 17.44 -1.18
CA ALA A 240 2.82 16.85 -0.32
C ALA A 240 3.01 15.34 -0.15
N ALA A 241 3.22 14.60 -1.25
CA ALA A 241 3.23 13.14 -1.27
C ALA A 241 4.22 12.58 -2.32
N HIS A 242 4.44 11.25 -2.26
CA HIS A 242 5.18 10.45 -3.25
C HIS A 242 6.65 10.82 -3.47
N TRP A 243 7.30 11.48 -2.52
CA TRP A 243 8.75 11.68 -2.57
C TRP A 243 9.48 10.77 -1.58
N THR A 244 10.41 10.00 -2.11
CA THR A 244 11.42 9.24 -1.38
C THR A 244 12.74 9.40 -2.14
N PRO A 245 13.91 9.48 -1.46
CA PRO A 245 15.18 9.68 -2.13
C PRO A 245 15.50 8.52 -3.08
N ASN A 246 16.02 8.85 -4.26
CA ASN A 246 16.67 7.88 -5.15
C ASN A 246 18.15 7.70 -4.74
N SER A 247 18.80 6.66 -5.26
CA SER A 247 20.23 6.45 -5.05
C SER A 247 21.05 7.67 -5.47
N GLY A 248 21.93 8.13 -4.57
CA GLY A 248 22.77 9.32 -4.77
C GLY A 248 22.15 10.64 -4.29
N ASP A 249 20.91 10.65 -3.82
CA ASP A 249 20.29 11.80 -3.17
C ASP A 249 21.07 12.20 -1.90
N LYS A 250 21.34 13.50 -1.75
CA LYS A 250 22.12 14.09 -0.65
C LYS A 250 21.29 15.06 0.19
N THR A 251 19.97 15.03 0.06
CA THR A 251 19.06 15.88 0.81
C THR A 251 19.21 15.57 2.30
N VAL A 252 19.36 16.63 3.09
CA VAL A 252 19.51 16.58 4.54
C VAL A 252 18.29 17.28 5.13
N LEU A 253 17.64 16.64 6.11
CA LEU A 253 16.51 17.25 6.83
C LEU A 253 16.97 18.51 7.57
N GLN A 254 16.26 19.62 7.39
CA GLN A 254 16.57 20.90 8.04
C GLN A 254 15.63 21.19 9.21
N TYR A 255 15.99 22.19 10.02
CA TYR A 255 15.19 22.63 11.17
C TYR A 255 13.82 23.21 10.74
N ASP A 256 13.80 23.97 9.66
CA ASP A 256 12.60 24.63 9.15
C ASP A 256 11.81 23.78 8.13
N ASP A 257 12.17 22.51 7.94
CA ASP A 257 11.43 21.61 7.06
C ASP A 257 10.14 21.09 7.71
N VAL A 258 9.10 20.96 6.89
CA VAL A 258 7.85 20.25 7.21
C VAL A 258 7.82 18.94 6.42
N MET A 259 8.13 17.84 7.10
CA MET A 259 8.29 16.52 6.50
C MET A 259 7.04 15.66 6.74
N LYS A 260 6.49 15.05 5.69
CA LYS A 260 5.45 14.03 5.82
C LYS A 260 6.12 12.67 5.79
N LEU A 261 6.03 11.91 6.87
CA LEU A 261 6.46 10.51 6.92
C LEU A 261 5.24 9.62 6.70
N ASP A 262 5.28 8.88 5.61
CA ASP A 262 4.19 8.07 5.09
C ASP A 262 4.77 6.73 4.67
N PHE A 263 4.37 5.64 5.32
CA PHE A 263 4.91 4.32 5.04
C PHE A 263 3.93 3.21 5.36
N GLY A 264 3.96 2.16 4.55
CA GLY A 264 2.99 1.08 4.67
C GLY A 264 3.59 -0.22 5.17
N THR A 265 2.82 -0.96 5.96
CA THR A 265 3.12 -2.34 6.36
C THR A 265 2.03 -3.28 5.83
N GLN A 266 2.37 -4.53 5.55
CA GLN A 266 1.36 -5.50 5.13
C GLN A 266 1.63 -6.92 5.61
N ILE A 267 0.54 -7.67 5.79
CA ILE A 267 0.55 -9.12 5.95
C ILE A 267 -0.48 -9.72 5.01
N ASN A 268 -0.08 -10.69 4.18
CA ASN A 268 -0.89 -11.37 3.18
C ASN A 268 -1.69 -10.39 2.29
N GLY A 269 -1.09 -9.25 1.97
CA GLY A 269 -1.68 -8.18 1.17
C GLY A 269 -2.67 -7.30 1.92
N ARG A 270 -2.86 -7.50 3.23
CA ARG A 270 -3.63 -6.60 4.09
C ARG A 270 -2.75 -5.43 4.50
N ILE A 271 -3.02 -4.28 3.91
CA ILE A 271 -2.17 -3.09 4.02
C ILE A 271 -2.65 -2.23 5.19
N VAL A 272 -1.69 -1.72 5.95
CA VAL A 272 -1.86 -0.56 6.80
C VAL A 272 -1.14 0.60 6.14
N ASP A 273 -1.93 1.60 5.78
CA ASP A 273 -1.56 2.91 5.29
C ASP A 273 -1.78 3.96 6.39
N SER A 274 -0.74 4.69 6.76
CA SER A 274 -0.77 5.63 7.87
C SER A 274 0.44 6.55 7.84
N ALA A 275 0.19 7.84 8.09
CA ALA A 275 1.16 8.90 7.89
C ALA A 275 1.03 9.97 8.96
N PHE A 276 2.13 10.68 9.19
CA PHE A 276 2.19 11.81 10.12
C PHE A 276 3.21 12.85 9.66
N THR A 277 3.00 14.09 10.08
CA THR A 277 3.91 15.19 9.80
C THR A 277 4.89 15.41 10.95
N VAL A 278 6.16 15.63 10.60
CA VAL A 278 7.24 16.03 11.49
C VAL A 278 7.69 17.45 11.12
N ALA A 279 7.65 18.33 12.10
CA ALA A 279 8.23 19.67 12.02
C ALA A 279 8.95 19.98 13.34
N PHE A 280 10.08 20.69 13.28
CA PHE A 280 10.88 21.01 14.48
C PHE A 280 10.69 22.45 14.96
N ASN A 281 10.34 23.34 14.04
CA ASN A 281 10.02 24.72 14.36
C ASN A 281 8.54 24.82 14.76
N PRO A 282 8.22 25.22 16.02
CA PRO A 282 6.84 25.30 16.52
C PRO A 282 5.93 26.24 15.74
N ARG A 283 6.49 27.11 14.89
CA ARG A 283 5.71 27.95 13.96
C ARG A 283 4.75 27.15 13.06
N TYR A 284 5.02 25.86 12.85
CA TYR A 284 4.19 24.98 12.03
C TYR A 284 3.14 24.21 12.83
N ASP A 285 3.16 24.26 14.17
CA ASP A 285 2.21 23.52 15.02
C ASP A 285 0.75 23.82 14.66
N PRO A 286 0.35 25.08 14.38
CA PRO A 286 -1.02 25.36 13.94
C PRO A 286 -1.42 24.68 12.61
N LEU A 287 -0.47 24.54 11.68
CA LEU A 287 -0.71 23.84 10.40
C LEU A 287 -0.87 22.33 10.65
N LEU A 288 0.01 21.73 11.47
CA LEU A 288 -0.08 20.32 11.82
C LEU A 288 -1.39 20.01 12.55
N GLN A 289 -1.79 20.87 13.49
CA GLN A 289 -3.03 20.72 14.24
C GLN A 289 -4.26 20.78 13.33
N ALA A 290 -4.31 21.74 12.39
CA ALA A 290 -5.40 21.84 11.42
C ALA A 290 -5.59 20.55 10.62
N VAL A 291 -4.49 19.97 10.12
CA VAL A 291 -4.53 18.74 9.32
C VAL A 291 -4.88 17.52 10.17
N LYS A 292 -4.35 17.44 11.40
CA LYS A 292 -4.68 16.37 12.34
C LYS A 292 -6.17 16.38 12.70
N ASP A 293 -6.74 17.55 12.98
CA ASP A 293 -8.15 17.71 13.32
C ASP A 293 -9.08 17.44 12.11
N ALA A 294 -8.67 17.87 10.92
CA ALA A 294 -9.38 17.55 9.69
C ALA A 294 -9.37 16.04 9.40
N THR A 295 -8.25 15.36 9.59
CA THR A 295 -8.13 13.90 9.46
C THR A 295 -9.01 13.18 10.46
N ASN A 296 -8.95 13.56 11.74
CA ASN A 296 -9.80 13.00 12.78
C ASN A 296 -11.29 13.27 12.54
N THR A 297 -11.64 14.39 11.91
CA THR A 297 -12.99 14.66 11.44
C THR A 297 -13.39 13.70 10.31
N GLY A 298 -12.52 13.47 9.33
CA GLY A 298 -12.73 12.45 8.31
C GLY A 298 -12.95 11.06 8.90
N VAL A 299 -12.12 10.66 9.87
CA VAL A 299 -12.26 9.40 10.60
C VAL A 299 -13.60 9.34 11.31
N ARG A 300 -13.98 10.38 12.06
CA ARG A 300 -15.24 10.47 12.83
C ARG A 300 -16.46 10.42 11.91
N GLU A 301 -16.43 11.07 10.76
CA GLU A 301 -17.56 11.13 9.83
C GLU A 301 -17.66 9.89 8.92
N SER A 302 -16.57 9.13 8.76
CA SER A 302 -16.58 7.88 8.00
C SER A 302 -17.45 6.81 8.65
N GLY A 303 -18.15 6.01 7.85
CA GLY A 303 -18.98 4.91 8.35
C GLY A 303 -19.85 4.28 7.26
N ILE A 304 -20.44 3.13 7.57
CA ILE A 304 -21.31 2.41 6.62
C ILE A 304 -22.48 3.31 6.20
N ASP A 305 -22.78 3.30 4.90
CA ASP A 305 -23.80 4.13 4.23
C ASP A 305 -23.50 5.62 4.16
N VAL A 306 -22.37 6.09 4.68
CA VAL A 306 -21.94 7.49 4.56
C VAL A 306 -21.47 7.76 3.13
N ARG A 307 -21.92 8.88 2.56
CA ARG A 307 -21.49 9.35 1.24
C ARG A 307 -20.09 9.95 1.33
N LEU A 308 -19.22 9.58 0.40
CA LEU A 308 -17.84 10.07 0.34
C LEU A 308 -17.78 11.60 0.24
N CYS A 309 -18.68 12.23 -0.54
CA CYS A 309 -18.78 13.69 -0.62
C CYS A 309 -19.06 14.39 0.72
N ASP A 310 -19.79 13.75 1.63
CA ASP A 310 -20.13 14.33 2.93
C ASP A 310 -18.91 14.30 3.86
N VAL A 311 -18.12 13.24 3.80
CA VAL A 311 -16.83 13.13 4.50
C VAL A 311 -15.91 14.27 4.02
N GLY A 312 -15.80 14.48 2.72
CA GLY A 312 -14.98 15.56 2.17
C GLY A 312 -15.45 16.97 2.50
N ALA A 313 -16.76 17.19 2.59
CA ALA A 313 -17.31 18.47 3.03
C ALA A 313 -16.96 18.76 4.51
N ALA A 314 -17.10 17.77 5.39
CA ALA A 314 -16.77 17.90 6.81
C ALA A 314 -15.27 18.10 7.05
N ILE A 315 -14.42 17.37 6.32
CA ILE A 315 -12.96 17.56 6.34
C ILE A 315 -12.60 18.99 5.95
N GLN A 316 -13.17 19.50 4.85
CA GLN A 316 -12.87 20.85 4.37
C GLN A 316 -13.33 21.93 5.35
N GLU A 317 -14.51 21.78 5.94
CA GLU A 317 -15.03 22.72 6.93
C GLU A 317 -14.07 22.88 8.11
N VAL A 318 -13.57 21.76 8.65
CA VAL A 318 -12.61 21.79 9.75
C VAL A 318 -11.24 22.28 9.30
N MET A 319 -10.73 21.84 8.15
CA MET A 319 -9.42 22.29 7.65
C MET A 319 -9.39 23.81 7.45
N GLU A 320 -10.41 24.35 6.77
CA GLU A 320 -10.48 25.76 6.39
C GLU A 320 -10.94 26.67 7.55
N SER A 321 -11.28 26.12 8.73
CA SER A 321 -11.53 26.92 9.93
C SER A 321 -10.25 27.38 10.64
N TYR A 322 -9.08 26.87 10.25
CA TYR A 322 -7.79 27.23 10.84
C TYR A 322 -7.07 28.30 10.02
N GLU A 323 -6.40 29.19 10.73
CA GLU A 323 -5.47 30.17 10.18
C GLU A 323 -4.08 29.97 10.80
N VAL A 324 -3.03 30.21 10.03
CA VAL A 324 -1.64 30.10 10.46
C VAL A 324 -0.86 31.36 10.09
N GLU A 325 -0.01 31.85 10.98
CA GLU A 325 0.88 32.98 10.69
C GLU A 325 2.31 32.47 10.46
N LEU A 326 2.86 32.73 9.27
CA LEU A 326 4.19 32.32 8.86
C LEU A 326 4.90 33.51 8.22
N ASP A 327 6.06 33.89 8.77
CA ASP A 327 6.89 35.03 8.32
C ASP A 327 6.10 36.34 8.17
N GLY A 328 5.23 36.64 9.14
CA GLY A 328 4.41 37.86 9.16
C GLY A 328 3.28 37.87 8.13
N LYS A 329 2.91 36.70 7.58
CA LYS A 329 1.76 36.53 6.69
C LYS A 329 0.79 35.49 7.26
N THR A 330 -0.49 35.84 7.27
CA THR A 330 -1.57 34.92 7.65
C THR A 330 -2.06 34.14 6.44
N TYR A 331 -2.26 32.84 6.63
CA TYR A 331 -2.81 31.92 5.65
C TYR A 331 -3.98 31.18 6.27
N GLN A 332 -5.13 31.17 5.60
CA GLN A 332 -6.12 30.13 5.83
C GLN A 332 -5.56 28.80 5.33
N VAL A 333 -5.65 27.74 6.13
CA VAL A 333 -5.20 26.40 5.71
C VAL A 333 -6.17 25.88 4.65
N LYS A 334 -5.65 25.42 3.51
CA LYS A 334 -6.47 24.89 2.41
C LYS A 334 -6.28 23.40 2.27
N SER A 335 -7.38 22.66 2.12
CA SER A 335 -7.31 21.28 1.64
C SER A 335 -6.67 21.23 0.25
N ILE A 336 -5.76 20.29 0.01
CA ILE A 336 -5.23 20.02 -1.33
C ILE A 336 -6.28 19.28 -2.15
N ARG A 337 -7.07 20.03 -2.92
CA ARG A 337 -8.34 19.54 -3.51
C ARG A 337 -8.24 18.40 -4.53
N ASN A 338 -7.05 18.07 -5.00
CA ASN A 338 -6.78 16.96 -5.92
C ASN A 338 -5.94 15.83 -5.27
N LEU A 339 -5.89 15.79 -3.94
CA LEU A 339 -5.51 14.63 -3.16
C LEU A 339 -6.73 14.11 -2.39
N ASN A 340 -6.71 12.84 -2.04
CA ASN A 340 -7.87 12.11 -1.57
C ASN A 340 -7.40 10.93 -0.74
N GLY A 341 -8.14 10.55 0.30
CA GLY A 341 -8.03 9.19 0.84
C GLY A 341 -8.62 8.17 -0.14
N HIS A 342 -8.58 6.89 0.22
CA HIS A 342 -8.97 5.82 -0.69
C HIS A 342 -9.41 4.54 0.01
N SER A 343 -10.21 3.73 -0.67
CA SER A 343 -10.43 2.33 -0.26
C SER A 343 -9.16 1.51 -0.47
N ILE A 344 -8.92 0.53 0.40
CA ILE A 344 -7.77 -0.40 0.32
C ILE A 344 -8.28 -1.82 0.05
N GLY A 345 -7.57 -2.56 -0.80
CA GLY A 345 -7.86 -3.95 -1.15
C GLY A 345 -6.64 -4.86 -0.96
N PRO A 346 -6.82 -6.19 -1.06
CA PRO A 346 -5.70 -7.12 -0.95
C PRO A 346 -4.64 -6.84 -2.01
N TYR A 347 -3.41 -6.52 -1.60
CA TYR A 347 -2.30 -6.12 -2.47
C TYR A 347 -2.61 -4.94 -3.41
N ARG A 348 -3.61 -4.13 -3.08
CA ARG A 348 -4.08 -3.00 -3.91
C ARG A 348 -4.27 -1.79 -3.01
N ILE A 349 -3.28 -0.90 -2.98
CA ILE A 349 -3.31 0.30 -2.13
C ILE A 349 -4.53 1.18 -2.47
N HIS A 350 -4.80 1.39 -3.76
CA HIS A 350 -5.97 2.11 -4.26
C HIS A 350 -7.01 1.15 -4.88
N ALA A 351 -8.03 0.78 -4.10
CA ALA A 351 -9.06 -0.20 -4.50
C ALA A 351 -10.27 0.38 -5.27
N GLY A 352 -10.24 1.66 -5.62
CA GLY A 352 -11.16 2.26 -6.60
C GLY A 352 -12.14 3.30 -6.07
N LYS A 353 -12.42 3.35 -4.75
CA LYS A 353 -13.15 4.47 -4.14
C LYS A 353 -12.16 5.52 -3.63
N SER A 354 -12.43 6.79 -3.93
CA SER A 354 -11.66 7.93 -3.43
C SER A 354 -12.47 8.71 -2.39
N VAL A 355 -11.87 8.96 -1.22
CA VAL A 355 -12.43 9.77 -0.14
C VAL A 355 -12.01 11.23 -0.37
N PRO A 356 -12.90 12.12 -0.81
CA PRO A 356 -12.55 13.52 -1.02
C PRO A 356 -12.22 14.22 0.30
N ILE A 357 -11.39 15.26 0.21
CA ILE A 357 -11.08 16.17 1.33
C ILE A 357 -11.61 17.59 1.09
N VAL A 358 -12.48 17.72 0.08
CA VAL A 358 -13.23 18.92 -0.29
C VAL A 358 -14.67 18.54 -0.63
N LYS A 359 -15.59 19.51 -0.50
CA LYS A 359 -16.98 19.36 -0.95
C LYS A 359 -17.07 19.19 -2.47
N GLY A 360 -18.15 18.55 -2.94
CA GLY A 360 -18.48 18.43 -4.37
C GLY A 360 -18.01 17.13 -5.05
N GLY A 361 -17.51 16.16 -4.28
CA GLY A 361 -17.17 14.82 -4.78
C GLY A 361 -18.39 13.93 -5.07
N GLU A 362 -18.13 12.65 -5.35
CA GLU A 362 -19.17 11.67 -5.64
C GLU A 362 -20.02 11.31 -4.42
N ALA A 363 -21.31 11.03 -4.64
CA ALA A 363 -22.23 10.56 -3.61
C ALA A 363 -22.15 9.05 -3.34
N THR A 364 -21.14 8.38 -3.90
CA THR A 364 -20.80 6.97 -3.63
C THR A 364 -20.70 6.75 -2.12
N LYS A 365 -21.18 5.60 -1.63
CA LYS A 365 -21.22 5.28 -0.20
C LYS A 365 -20.08 4.34 0.21
N MET A 366 -19.65 4.49 1.45
CA MET A 366 -18.82 3.49 2.13
C MET A 366 -19.68 2.27 2.52
N GLU A 367 -19.13 1.08 2.37
CA GLU A 367 -19.82 -0.20 2.55
C GLU A 367 -19.22 -1.01 3.71
N GLU A 368 -20.03 -1.90 4.27
CA GLU A 368 -19.60 -2.83 5.32
C GLU A 368 -18.48 -3.76 4.83
N GLY A 369 -17.45 -3.93 5.65
CA GLY A 369 -16.29 -4.78 5.32
C GLY A 369 -15.22 -4.11 4.45
N GLU A 370 -15.36 -2.83 4.12
CA GLU A 370 -14.33 -2.08 3.40
C GLU A 370 -13.21 -1.58 4.33
N PHE A 371 -12.00 -1.51 3.78
CA PHE A 371 -10.88 -0.79 4.36
C PHE A 371 -10.76 0.57 3.69
N PHE A 372 -10.41 1.60 4.46
CA PHE A 372 -10.15 2.94 3.96
C PHE A 372 -8.89 3.53 4.58
N ALA A 373 -8.05 4.14 3.76
CA ALA A 373 -7.08 5.14 4.16
C ALA A 373 -7.81 6.49 4.24
N ILE A 374 -7.92 7.05 5.44
CA ILE A 374 -8.44 8.40 5.66
C ILE A 374 -7.25 9.32 5.89
N GLU A 375 -6.84 9.99 4.82
CA GLU A 375 -5.77 10.97 4.79
C GLU A 375 -6.32 12.35 4.43
N THR A 376 -5.69 13.38 4.98
CA THR A 376 -5.94 14.77 4.58
C THR A 376 -4.65 15.54 4.44
N PHE A 377 -4.67 16.52 3.54
CA PHE A 377 -3.52 17.36 3.25
C PHE A 377 -3.91 18.83 3.35
N GLY A 378 -3.27 19.54 4.27
CA GLY A 378 -3.40 21.00 4.40
C GLY A 378 -2.22 21.70 3.73
N SER A 379 -2.49 22.83 3.09
CA SER A 379 -1.48 23.64 2.39
C SER A 379 -1.66 25.13 2.67
N THR A 380 -0.54 25.85 2.78
CA THR A 380 -0.51 27.32 2.77
C THR A 380 -0.43 27.90 1.35
N GLY A 381 -0.34 27.05 0.34
CA GLY A 381 -0.19 27.40 -1.07
C GLY A 381 -1.51 27.55 -1.83
N LYS A 382 -1.58 26.91 -3.00
CA LYS A 382 -2.76 26.92 -3.87
C LYS A 382 -3.79 25.87 -3.49
N GLY A 383 -3.45 24.94 -2.59
CA GLY A 383 -4.30 23.80 -2.26
C GLY A 383 -4.53 22.92 -3.49
N TYR A 384 -3.49 22.74 -4.30
CA TYR A 384 -3.52 21.93 -5.52
C TYR A 384 -2.11 21.48 -5.89
N VAL A 385 -1.92 20.17 -6.07
CA VAL A 385 -0.62 19.59 -6.41
C VAL A 385 -0.47 19.32 -7.89
N ARG A 386 0.77 19.35 -8.36
CA ARG A 386 1.20 18.93 -9.70
C ARG A 386 2.37 17.97 -9.56
N GLU A 387 2.52 17.11 -10.54
CA GLU A 387 3.70 16.26 -10.66
C GLU A 387 4.95 17.13 -10.89
N ASP A 388 5.99 16.94 -10.09
CA ASP A 388 7.27 17.62 -10.22
C ASP A 388 8.39 16.74 -9.63
N LEU A 389 9.65 17.14 -9.81
CA LEU A 389 10.85 16.44 -9.35
C LEU A 389 11.05 15.05 -10.01
N GLU A 390 12.11 14.36 -9.59
CA GLU A 390 12.42 13.04 -10.13
C GLU A 390 11.49 11.96 -9.55
N VAL A 391 10.92 11.13 -10.43
CA VAL A 391 10.10 9.98 -10.03
C VAL A 391 10.92 8.96 -9.25
N SER A 392 10.41 8.56 -8.09
CA SER A 392 10.97 7.46 -7.30
C SER A 392 9.99 6.31 -7.08
N HIS A 393 8.69 6.56 -7.02
CA HIS A 393 7.65 5.55 -6.79
C HIS A 393 7.11 4.97 -8.10
N TYR A 394 6.87 3.66 -8.08
CA TYR A 394 6.32 2.89 -9.19
C TYR A 394 5.40 1.81 -8.63
N MET A 395 4.37 1.43 -9.39
CA MET A 395 3.50 0.32 -9.02
C MET A 395 3.03 -0.41 -10.27
N LYS A 396 2.93 -1.73 -10.21
CA LYS A 396 2.34 -2.49 -11.31
C LYS A 396 0.85 -2.17 -11.41
N ASN A 397 0.35 -1.91 -12.61
CA ASN A 397 -1.07 -1.69 -12.81
C ASN A 397 -1.84 -2.98 -12.43
N PHE A 398 -2.75 -2.87 -11.47
CA PHE A 398 -3.45 -4.02 -10.90
C PHE A 398 -4.34 -4.74 -11.92
N ASP A 399 -4.95 -3.99 -12.84
CA ASP A 399 -5.96 -4.50 -13.78
C ASP A 399 -5.32 -5.02 -15.09
N VAL A 400 -4.01 -4.84 -15.26
CA VAL A 400 -3.27 -5.26 -16.46
C VAL A 400 -2.88 -6.74 -16.39
N GLY A 401 -3.35 -7.49 -17.38
CA GLY A 401 -2.97 -8.88 -17.62
C GLY A 401 -1.58 -9.04 -18.24
N HIS A 402 -1.33 -10.19 -18.87
CA HIS A 402 -0.06 -10.44 -19.54
C HIS A 402 0.13 -9.56 -20.78
N VAL A 403 1.22 -8.81 -20.83
CA VAL A 403 1.62 -8.00 -22.00
C VAL A 403 2.93 -8.55 -22.59
N PRO A 404 2.98 -8.91 -23.88
CA PRO A 404 4.18 -9.48 -24.49
C PRO A 404 5.25 -8.40 -24.71
N LEU A 405 6.30 -8.44 -23.90
CA LEU A 405 7.46 -7.55 -24.04
C LEU A 405 8.45 -8.08 -25.10
N ARG A 406 9.13 -7.18 -25.82
CA ARG A 406 10.20 -7.55 -26.78
C ARG A 406 11.59 -7.47 -26.16
N LEU A 407 11.84 -6.47 -25.31
CA LEU A 407 13.16 -6.22 -24.72
C LEU A 407 13.48 -7.24 -23.60
N PRO A 408 14.58 -8.01 -23.69
CA PRO A 408 14.95 -8.99 -22.67
C PRO A 408 15.13 -8.39 -21.27
N ARG A 409 15.72 -7.19 -21.17
CA ARG A 409 15.89 -6.50 -19.88
C ARG A 409 14.56 -6.07 -19.25
N ALA A 410 13.57 -5.66 -20.05
CA ALA A 410 12.24 -5.33 -19.53
C ALA A 410 11.51 -6.58 -19.03
N LYS A 411 11.66 -7.73 -19.70
CA LYS A 411 11.14 -9.02 -19.23
C LYS A 411 11.76 -9.44 -17.89
N ALA A 412 13.09 -9.34 -17.80
CA ALA A 412 13.82 -9.68 -16.58
C ALA A 412 13.38 -8.80 -15.41
N LEU A 413 13.31 -7.48 -15.63
CA LEU A 413 12.86 -6.53 -14.61
C LEU A 413 11.41 -6.78 -14.18
N LEU A 414 10.50 -7.06 -15.12
CA LEU A 414 9.11 -7.40 -14.79
C LEU A 414 9.03 -8.67 -13.94
N ALA A 415 9.84 -9.69 -14.23
CA ALA A 415 9.91 -10.90 -13.42
C ALA A 415 10.43 -10.62 -11.99
N THR A 416 11.37 -9.69 -11.83
CA THR A 416 11.80 -9.20 -10.52
C THR A 416 10.64 -8.49 -9.81
N ILE A 417 9.94 -7.58 -10.49
CA ILE A 417 8.78 -6.87 -9.93
C ILE A 417 7.69 -7.84 -9.48
N ASP A 418 7.31 -8.80 -10.32
CA ASP A 418 6.28 -9.79 -10.01
C ASP A 418 6.66 -10.66 -8.81
N ARG A 419 7.94 -11.04 -8.68
CA ARG A 419 8.42 -11.87 -7.57
C ARG A 419 8.45 -11.13 -6.24
N HIS A 420 8.88 -9.86 -6.25
CA HIS A 420 9.22 -9.13 -5.04
C HIS A 420 8.14 -8.15 -4.57
N PHE A 421 7.34 -7.63 -5.50
CA PHE A 421 6.33 -6.61 -5.20
C PHE A 421 4.92 -7.02 -5.64
N GLY A 422 4.80 -7.82 -6.71
CA GLY A 422 3.50 -8.15 -7.28
C GLY A 422 2.79 -6.88 -7.75
N THR A 423 1.70 -6.51 -7.08
CA THR A 423 0.97 -5.25 -7.32
C THR A 423 1.18 -4.20 -6.22
N LEU A 424 2.03 -4.48 -5.22
CA LEU A 424 2.45 -3.48 -4.24
C LEU A 424 3.37 -2.44 -4.89
N ALA A 425 3.37 -1.22 -4.34
CA ALA A 425 4.25 -0.18 -4.83
C ALA A 425 5.70 -0.43 -4.39
N PHE A 426 6.64 0.05 -5.21
CA PHE A 426 8.08 -0.05 -4.97
C PHE A 426 8.78 1.23 -5.39
N CYS A 427 10.05 1.37 -5.03
CA CYS A 427 10.88 2.49 -5.46
C CYS A 427 12.22 2.01 -6.03
N ARG A 428 12.96 2.93 -6.67
CA ARG A 428 14.27 2.64 -7.26
C ARG A 428 15.26 2.05 -6.26
N ARG A 429 15.32 2.56 -5.03
CA ARG A 429 16.17 2.01 -3.95
C ARG A 429 15.88 0.54 -3.66
N TYR A 430 14.63 0.09 -3.83
CA TYR A 430 14.27 -1.32 -3.59
C TYR A 430 14.80 -2.21 -4.72
N LEU A 431 14.78 -1.74 -5.96
CA LEU A 431 15.44 -2.42 -7.09
C LEU A 431 16.96 -2.46 -6.87
N ASP A 432 17.56 -1.36 -6.43
CA ASP A 432 19.00 -1.30 -6.13
C ASP A 432 19.39 -2.32 -5.04
N ARG A 433 18.59 -2.43 -3.96
CA ARG A 433 18.78 -3.42 -2.89
C ARG A 433 18.70 -4.88 -3.39
N LEU A 434 17.91 -5.13 -4.43
CA LEU A 434 17.80 -6.45 -5.08
C LEU A 434 18.96 -6.75 -6.04
N GLY A 435 19.87 -5.79 -6.25
CA GLY A 435 21.00 -5.93 -7.17
C GLY A 435 20.65 -5.66 -8.63
N GLU A 436 19.50 -5.05 -8.91
CA GLU A 436 19.18 -4.60 -10.27
C GLU A 436 20.07 -3.42 -10.65
N GLU A 437 20.69 -3.48 -11.82
CA GLU A 437 21.57 -2.42 -12.34
C GLU A 437 21.11 -1.95 -13.71
N LYS A 438 21.36 -0.67 -14.04
CA LYS A 438 21.09 -0.07 -15.37
C LYS A 438 19.65 -0.34 -15.85
N TYR A 439 18.70 -0.43 -14.93
CA TYR A 439 17.31 -0.82 -15.19
C TYR A 439 16.41 0.32 -15.66
N LEU A 440 16.82 1.59 -15.55
CA LEU A 440 15.96 2.75 -15.82
C LEU A 440 15.29 2.72 -17.21
N MET A 441 16.02 2.30 -18.26
CA MET A 441 15.44 2.17 -19.59
C MET A 441 14.42 1.02 -19.66
N ALA A 442 14.70 -0.10 -18.98
CA ALA A 442 13.76 -1.21 -18.88
C ALA A 442 12.50 -0.81 -18.11
N LEU A 443 12.65 -0.08 -17.01
CA LEU A 443 11.55 0.46 -16.21
C LEU A 443 10.69 1.43 -17.03
N LYS A 444 11.32 2.36 -17.77
CA LYS A 444 10.61 3.25 -18.69
C LYS A 444 9.81 2.46 -19.74
N ASN A 445 10.35 1.38 -20.28
CA ASN A 445 9.63 0.54 -21.24
C ASN A 445 8.42 -0.15 -20.60
N LEU A 446 8.47 -0.53 -19.32
CA LEU A 446 7.31 -1.07 -18.61
C LEU A 446 6.23 0.00 -18.41
N CYS A 447 6.64 1.24 -18.16
CA CYS A 447 5.73 2.39 -18.08
C CYS A 447 5.10 2.75 -19.41
N ASP A 448 5.88 2.86 -20.47
CA ASP A 448 5.38 3.14 -21.82
C ASP A 448 4.42 2.04 -22.31
N ALA A 449 4.57 0.81 -21.81
CA ALA A 449 3.69 -0.32 -22.10
C ALA A 449 2.43 -0.39 -21.21
N GLY A 450 2.28 0.53 -20.24
CA GLY A 450 1.16 0.54 -19.29
C GLY A 450 1.16 -0.61 -18.28
N ILE A 451 2.30 -1.31 -18.11
CA ILE A 451 2.41 -2.43 -17.15
C ILE A 451 2.71 -1.91 -15.75
N VAL A 452 3.52 -0.85 -15.67
CA VAL A 452 3.94 -0.21 -14.43
C VAL A 452 3.63 1.27 -14.52
N ASP A 453 2.87 1.79 -13.57
CA ASP A 453 2.54 3.21 -13.53
C ASP A 453 3.59 3.97 -12.68
N PRO A 454 4.17 5.07 -13.18
CA PRO A 454 5.02 5.95 -12.39
C PRO A 454 4.16 6.85 -11.47
N TYR A 455 4.60 7.03 -10.23
CA TYR A 455 3.97 7.92 -9.25
C TYR A 455 4.95 9.03 -8.87
N PRO A 456 5.04 10.12 -9.66
CA PRO A 456 5.91 11.25 -9.36
C PRO A 456 5.53 11.95 -8.04
N PRO A 457 6.49 12.65 -7.41
CA PRO A 457 6.20 13.56 -6.31
C PRO A 457 5.11 14.57 -6.64
N LEU A 458 4.22 14.81 -5.69
CA LEU A 458 3.06 15.69 -5.84
C LEU A 458 3.29 16.99 -5.07
N CYS A 459 3.46 18.08 -5.82
CA CYS A 459 3.97 19.36 -5.33
C CYS A 459 2.95 20.48 -5.48
N ASP A 460 2.68 21.23 -4.41
CA ASP A 460 2.05 22.56 -4.49
C ASP A 460 3.13 23.61 -4.87
N VAL A 461 2.79 24.89 -4.89
CA VAL A 461 3.70 25.96 -5.30
C VAL A 461 4.90 26.07 -4.36
N LYS A 462 6.10 26.12 -4.96
CA LYS A 462 7.35 26.27 -4.23
C LYS A 462 7.29 27.45 -3.25
N GLY A 463 7.74 27.20 -2.02
CA GLY A 463 7.73 28.17 -0.92
C GLY A 463 6.50 28.12 -0.03
N CYS A 464 5.49 27.30 -0.35
CA CYS A 464 4.43 26.95 0.61
C CYS A 464 4.84 25.75 1.48
N TYR A 465 3.98 25.45 2.46
CA TYR A 465 4.13 24.32 3.37
C TYR A 465 2.90 23.44 3.29
N THR A 466 3.12 22.13 3.31
CA THR A 466 2.08 21.11 3.32
C THR A 466 2.29 20.17 4.50
N ALA A 467 1.19 19.71 5.09
CA ALA A 467 1.16 18.71 6.16
C ALA A 467 0.13 17.62 5.83
N GLN A 468 0.34 16.41 6.34
CA GLN A 468 -0.49 15.21 6.18
C GLN A 468 -0.64 14.49 7.53
N TYR A 469 -1.83 13.93 7.75
CA TYR A 469 -2.08 12.88 8.73
C TYR A 469 -2.99 11.84 8.10
N GLU A 470 -2.84 10.58 8.54
CA GLU A 470 -3.58 9.47 7.95
C GLU A 470 -3.76 8.27 8.87
N HIS A 471 -4.94 7.64 8.76
CA HIS A 471 -5.23 6.36 9.36
C HIS A 471 -5.93 5.38 8.43
N THR A 472 -5.50 4.12 8.48
CA THR A 472 -6.30 2.97 8.02
C THR A 472 -7.45 2.66 8.98
N LEU A 473 -8.65 2.57 8.42
CA LEU A 473 -9.90 2.14 9.04
C LEU A 473 -10.36 0.79 8.47
N TYR A 474 -11.08 0.04 9.29
CA TYR A 474 -11.95 -1.04 8.82
C TYR A 474 -13.38 -0.85 9.32
N LEU A 475 -14.34 -1.01 8.41
CA LEU A 475 -15.76 -0.85 8.69
C LEU A 475 -16.38 -2.20 9.08
N HIS A 476 -16.23 -2.59 10.35
CA HIS A 476 -16.88 -3.79 10.87
C HIS A 476 -18.40 -3.68 10.80
N GLY A 477 -19.10 -4.81 10.82
CA GLY A 477 -20.56 -4.86 10.84
C GLY A 477 -21.15 -4.20 12.09
N THR A 478 -20.44 -4.26 13.22
CA THR A 478 -20.87 -3.67 14.50
C THR A 478 -20.50 -2.19 14.67
N ARG A 479 -19.23 -1.84 14.39
CA ARG A 479 -18.59 -0.54 14.67
C ARG A 479 -17.46 -0.28 13.65
N LYS A 480 -16.79 0.86 13.69
CA LYS A 480 -15.53 1.04 12.95
C LYS A 480 -14.33 0.88 13.87
N GLU A 481 -13.25 0.34 13.34
CA GLU A 481 -11.95 0.23 14.02
C GLU A 481 -10.93 1.10 13.29
N VAL A 482 -10.34 2.07 14.00
CA VAL A 482 -9.18 2.84 13.55
C VAL A 482 -7.94 2.00 13.83
N LEU A 483 -7.67 1.06 12.94
CA LEU A 483 -6.65 0.01 13.10
C LEU A 483 -5.26 0.56 13.43
N SER A 484 -4.90 1.65 12.76
CA SER A 484 -3.57 2.29 12.86
C SER A 484 -3.46 3.32 13.99
N ARG A 485 -4.53 3.59 14.75
CA ARG A 485 -4.47 4.52 15.89
C ARG A 485 -3.40 4.06 16.89
N GLY A 486 -2.72 5.01 17.49
CA GLY A 486 -1.81 4.81 18.61
C GLY A 486 -1.84 6.00 19.57
N ASP A 487 -0.97 5.98 20.58
CA ASP A 487 -0.91 7.04 21.60
C ASP A 487 -0.34 8.36 21.06
N ASP A 488 0.22 8.35 19.85
CA ASP A 488 0.92 9.47 19.22
C ASP A 488 0.02 10.39 18.37
N TYR A 489 -0.89 9.84 17.55
CA TYR A 489 -1.82 10.68 16.78
C TYR A 489 -3.17 10.10 16.45
#